data_AF-A0A7Y2B402-F1
#
_entry.id   AF-A0A7Y2B402-F1
#
_cell.length_a   1.000
_cell.length_b   1.000
_cell.length_c   1.000
_cell.angle_alpha   90.00
_cell.angle_beta   90.00
_cell.angle_gamma   90.00
#
_symmetry.space_group_name_H-M   'P 1'
#
loop_
_entity.id
_entity.type
_entity.pdbx_description
1 polymer ?
#
loop_
_entity_poly.entity_id
_entity_poly.type
_entity_poly.pdbx_seq_one_letter_code
_entity_poly.pdbx_strand_id
1 'polypeptide(L)'
;MCKANLRSAFLPIAVLLTAFVLPTQAGGSGSSIPGFPDASLTIYPVSLILTGPVEEHSRFAEGFRRKFESEATDHARTLGSLLKEEGFDRSEFEETKLSLPAKSEAVAERAAAFGDFVRDSELKTDYALCATFTLHLEKGFQNVHGVIVDRMGTVVWQESQGVGDPAFDEDPPGTELQSLELLCARLTIPMALDEMSDAERTGAESRALRELRAKEPPARAEFAAMAERLAAMKDAEAAPDVLVFPARVGGDHTDTESATNLSALLSEAD
;
A
#
# COMPACT_ATOMS: atom_id res chain seq x y z
N MET A 1 -36.07 -15.10 -71.80
CA MET A 1 -34.96 -16.06 -71.65
C MET A 1 -34.91 -16.52 -70.20
N CYS A 2 -34.86 -17.85 -70.02
CA CYS A 2 -34.45 -18.70 -68.89
C CYS A 2 -34.75 -18.40 -67.40
N LYS A 3 -35.27 -19.45 -66.75
CA LYS A 3 -35.42 -19.76 -65.31
C LYS A 3 -34.06 -19.77 -64.56
N ALA A 4 -34.09 -19.55 -63.23
CA ALA A 4 -33.55 -20.50 -62.23
C ALA A 4 -33.85 -20.07 -60.77
N ASN A 5 -34.11 -21.07 -59.93
CA ASN A 5 -34.27 -21.05 -58.47
C ASN A 5 -32.93 -20.78 -57.74
N LEU A 6 -32.99 -20.30 -56.49
CA LEU A 6 -32.11 -20.82 -55.42
C LEU A 6 -32.76 -20.67 -54.03
N ARG A 7 -32.90 -21.81 -53.35
CA ARG A 7 -33.21 -21.95 -51.92
C ARG A 7 -31.92 -21.72 -51.11
N SER A 8 -32.02 -21.10 -49.93
CA SER A 8 -31.04 -21.17 -48.84
C SER A 8 -31.63 -20.48 -47.60
N ALA A 9 -32.22 -21.22 -46.67
CA ALA A 9 -31.61 -21.64 -45.39
C ALA A 9 -31.65 -20.54 -44.31
N PHE A 10 -32.76 -20.50 -43.55
CA PHE A 10 -32.82 -19.82 -42.26
C PHE A 10 -32.37 -20.79 -41.18
N LEU A 11 -31.22 -20.53 -40.55
CA LEU A 11 -30.85 -21.08 -39.25
C LEU A 11 -31.22 -20.05 -38.17
N PRO A 12 -31.84 -20.43 -37.05
CA PRO A 12 -31.99 -19.53 -35.91
C PRO A 12 -30.66 -19.49 -35.13
N ILE A 13 -30.11 -18.29 -34.98
CA ILE A 13 -29.00 -18.01 -34.05
C ILE A 13 -29.57 -18.13 -32.64
N ALA A 14 -29.24 -19.22 -31.96
CA ALA A 14 -29.44 -19.35 -30.53
C ALA A 14 -28.44 -18.44 -29.81
N VAL A 15 -28.91 -17.31 -29.31
CA VAL A 15 -28.17 -16.46 -28.38
C VAL A 15 -28.18 -17.17 -27.03
N LEU A 16 -27.12 -17.92 -26.73
CA LEU A 16 -26.83 -18.35 -25.37
C LEU A 16 -26.44 -17.11 -24.55
N LEU A 17 -27.40 -16.56 -23.81
CA LEU A 17 -27.12 -15.72 -22.65
C LEU A 17 -26.59 -16.64 -21.54
N THR A 18 -25.28 -16.90 -21.53
CA THR A 18 -24.60 -17.32 -20.30
C THR A 18 -24.56 -16.10 -19.39
N ALA A 19 -25.51 -16.03 -18.46
CA ALA A 19 -25.42 -15.15 -17.31
C ALA A 19 -24.17 -15.55 -16.51
N PHE A 20 -23.08 -14.81 -16.71
CA PHE A 20 -21.99 -14.78 -15.74
C PHE A 20 -22.56 -14.10 -14.49
N VAL A 21 -23.01 -14.91 -13.55
CA VAL A 21 -23.22 -14.45 -12.18
C VAL A 21 -21.83 -14.22 -11.61
N LEU A 22 -21.29 -13.02 -11.80
CA LEU A 22 -20.22 -12.52 -10.96
C LEU A 22 -20.80 -12.42 -9.55
N PRO A 23 -20.22 -13.06 -8.52
CA PRO A 23 -20.58 -12.75 -7.16
C PRO A 23 -20.18 -11.29 -6.92
N THR A 24 -21.18 -10.40 -6.96
CA THR A 24 -21.07 -9.07 -6.37
C THR A 24 -20.99 -9.29 -4.86
N GLN A 25 -19.79 -9.56 -4.33
CA GLN A 25 -19.51 -9.46 -2.92
C GLN A 25 -19.39 -7.96 -2.59
N ALA A 26 -20.55 -7.31 -2.51
CA ALA A 26 -20.72 -6.09 -1.75
C ALA A 26 -20.89 -6.52 -0.29
N GLY A 27 -19.95 -6.12 0.57
CA GLY A 27 -19.96 -6.40 2.00
C GLY A 27 -18.89 -7.42 2.40
N GLY A 28 -17.69 -6.93 2.71
CA GLY A 28 -16.66 -7.72 3.37
C GLY A 28 -17.18 -8.25 4.69
N SER A 29 -17.64 -9.49 4.71
CA SER A 29 -17.75 -10.27 5.93
C SER A 29 -16.33 -10.61 6.37
N GLY A 30 -15.95 -10.18 7.56
CA GLY A 30 -14.65 -10.41 8.20
C GLY A 30 -14.36 -11.89 8.47
N SER A 31 -14.17 -12.66 7.41
CA SER A 31 -13.61 -14.01 7.45
C SER A 31 -12.13 -13.95 7.08
N SER A 32 -11.29 -14.58 7.89
CA SER A 32 -9.90 -14.80 7.57
C SER A 32 -9.74 -15.60 6.27
N ILE A 33 -8.73 -15.25 5.49
CA ILE A 33 -8.31 -15.98 4.30
C ILE A 33 -7.65 -17.28 4.77
N PRO A 34 -8.00 -18.45 4.19
CA PRO A 34 -7.45 -19.73 4.62
C PRO A 34 -5.92 -19.75 4.65
N GLY A 35 -5.34 -20.25 5.73
CA GLY A 35 -3.89 -20.44 5.87
C GLY A 35 -3.14 -19.24 6.43
N PHE A 36 -3.71 -18.03 6.46
CA PHE A 36 -3.12 -16.94 7.25
C PHE A 36 -3.29 -17.20 8.77
N PRO A 37 -2.32 -16.78 9.61
CA PRO A 37 -1.13 -15.97 9.28
C PRO A 37 0.08 -16.76 8.75
N ASP A 38 0.01 -18.09 8.64
CA ASP A 38 1.14 -18.95 8.23
C ASP A 38 1.42 -18.98 6.71
N ALA A 39 0.46 -18.55 5.91
CA ALA A 39 0.59 -18.43 4.47
C ALA A 39 1.63 -17.37 4.06
N SER A 40 2.26 -17.60 2.92
CA SER A 40 3.19 -16.65 2.29
C SER A 40 2.48 -15.74 1.29
N LEU A 41 2.98 -14.52 1.13
CA LEU A 41 2.37 -13.48 0.28
C LEU A 41 3.39 -12.82 -0.64
N THR A 42 3.13 -12.75 -1.94
CA THR A 42 3.89 -11.89 -2.85
C THR A 42 3.19 -10.55 -3.03
N ILE A 43 3.88 -9.45 -2.79
CA ILE A 43 3.36 -8.09 -2.96
C ILE A 43 3.87 -7.52 -4.28
N TYR A 44 2.94 -7.13 -5.16
CA TYR A 44 3.24 -6.50 -6.44
C TYR A 44 3.31 -4.97 -6.35
N PRO A 45 3.99 -4.30 -7.31
CA PRO A 45 4.09 -2.85 -7.33
C PRO A 45 2.71 -2.17 -7.31
N VAL A 46 2.59 -1.11 -6.50
CA VAL A 46 1.33 -0.37 -6.37
C VAL A 46 1.03 0.36 -7.68
N SER A 47 -0.22 0.31 -8.12
CA SER A 47 -0.70 0.97 -9.33
C SER A 47 -1.42 2.28 -9.01
N LEU A 48 -1.39 3.24 -9.94
CA LEU A 48 -2.03 4.54 -9.79
C LEU A 48 -3.01 4.81 -10.94
N ILE A 49 -4.21 5.25 -10.59
CA ILE A 49 -5.21 5.80 -11.51
C ILE A 49 -5.31 7.30 -11.25
N LEU A 50 -5.05 8.11 -12.27
CA LEU A 50 -5.26 9.56 -12.23
C LEU A 50 -6.64 9.89 -12.82
N THR A 51 -7.40 10.71 -12.10
CA THR A 51 -8.74 11.19 -12.48
C THR A 51 -8.82 12.73 -12.38
N GLY A 52 -9.93 13.30 -12.85
CA GLY A 52 -10.14 14.76 -12.89
C GLY A 52 -9.68 15.37 -14.22
N PRO A 53 -9.29 16.66 -14.24
CA PRO A 53 -8.88 17.35 -15.47
C PRO A 53 -7.45 16.98 -15.90
N VAL A 54 -7.24 15.69 -16.20
CA VAL A 54 -5.94 15.11 -16.54
C VAL A 54 -5.38 15.74 -17.82
N GLU A 55 -6.22 16.02 -18.81
CA GLU A 55 -5.81 16.67 -20.06
C GLU A 55 -5.34 18.11 -19.82
N GLU A 56 -6.04 18.86 -18.97
CA GLU A 56 -5.71 20.25 -18.63
C GLU A 56 -4.38 20.34 -17.86
N HIS A 57 -4.08 19.32 -17.06
CA HIS A 57 -2.84 19.20 -16.29
C HIS A 57 -1.87 18.14 -16.85
N SER A 58 -1.93 17.85 -18.14
CA SER A 58 -1.22 16.72 -18.77
C SER A 58 0.26 16.63 -18.42
N ARG A 59 0.99 17.75 -18.42
CA ARG A 59 2.42 17.79 -18.05
C ARG A 59 2.67 17.38 -16.60
N PHE A 60 1.82 17.85 -15.68
CA PHE A 60 1.90 17.47 -14.28
C PHE A 60 1.51 16.01 -14.09
N ALA A 61 0.40 15.59 -14.70
CA ALA A 61 -0.10 14.22 -14.62
C ALA A 61 0.91 13.18 -15.13
N GLU A 62 1.58 13.48 -16.25
CA GLU A 62 2.64 12.61 -16.79
C GLU A 62 3.86 12.56 -15.86
N GLY A 63 4.30 13.71 -15.35
CA GLY A 63 5.42 13.78 -14.40
C GLY A 63 5.13 13.02 -13.10
N PHE A 64 3.93 13.21 -12.56
CA PHE A 64 3.48 12.53 -11.35
C PHE A 64 3.38 11.02 -11.58
N ARG A 65 2.74 10.58 -12.67
CA ARG A 65 2.65 9.16 -13.02
C ARG A 65 4.02 8.52 -13.15
N ARG A 66 4.95 9.17 -13.86
CA ARG A 66 6.31 8.65 -14.04
C ARG A 66 7.03 8.48 -12.70
N LYS A 67 6.91 9.48 -11.82
CA LYS A 67 7.48 9.42 -10.47
C LYS A 67 6.87 8.26 -9.68
N PHE A 68 5.54 8.19 -9.61
CA PHE A 68 4.84 7.13 -8.90
C PHE A 68 5.23 5.74 -9.43
N GLU A 69 5.27 5.55 -10.75
CA GLU A 69 5.67 4.29 -11.38
C GLU A 69 7.15 3.94 -11.15
N SER A 70 8.01 4.92 -10.88
CA SER A 70 9.41 4.66 -10.50
C SER A 70 9.55 4.26 -9.03
N GLU A 71 8.62 4.67 -8.17
CA GLU A 71 8.57 4.39 -6.73
C GLU A 71 7.62 3.21 -6.39
N ALA A 72 6.91 2.66 -7.38
CA ALA A 72 5.87 1.65 -7.17
C ALA A 72 6.36 0.37 -6.45
N THR A 73 7.59 -0.07 -6.73
CA THR A 73 8.22 -1.19 -6.03
C THR A 73 8.57 -0.81 -4.60
N ASP A 74 9.01 0.42 -4.35
CA ASP A 74 9.29 0.90 -3.00
C ASP A 74 8.01 1.03 -2.17
N HIS A 75 6.89 1.44 -2.78
CA HIS A 75 5.57 1.39 -2.12
C HIS A 75 5.19 -0.04 -1.71
N ALA A 76 5.43 -1.04 -2.56
CA ALA A 76 5.21 -2.44 -2.21
C ALA A 76 6.09 -2.90 -1.03
N ARG A 77 7.36 -2.48 -1.00
CA ARG A 77 8.30 -2.73 0.12
C ARG A 77 7.87 -2.03 1.41
N THR A 78 7.37 -0.80 1.31
CA THR A 78 6.80 -0.08 2.45
C THR A 78 5.58 -0.81 2.99
N LEU A 79 4.68 -1.31 2.13
CA LEU A 79 3.55 -2.12 2.56
C LEU A 79 3.99 -3.41 3.27
N GLY A 80 4.98 -4.13 2.73
CA GLY A 80 5.54 -5.30 3.39
C GLY A 80 6.20 -4.97 4.74
N SER A 81 6.81 -3.79 4.86
CA SER A 81 7.35 -3.31 6.15
C SER A 81 6.24 -3.02 7.16
N LEU A 82 5.14 -2.40 6.74
CA LEU A 82 3.96 -2.17 7.58
C LEU A 82 3.33 -3.50 8.03
N LEU A 83 3.20 -4.47 7.13
CA LEU A 83 2.70 -5.80 7.47
C LEU A 83 3.63 -6.52 8.46
N LYS A 84 4.93 -6.37 8.30
CA LYS A 84 5.93 -6.89 9.25
C LYS A 84 5.79 -6.24 10.63
N GLU A 85 5.51 -4.94 10.70
CA GLU A 85 5.19 -4.25 11.96
C GLU A 85 3.95 -4.85 12.64
N GLU A 86 2.95 -5.27 11.86
CA GLU A 86 1.77 -6.01 12.36
C GLU A 86 2.05 -7.50 12.65
N GLY A 87 3.29 -7.96 12.49
CA GLY A 87 3.73 -9.32 12.81
C GLY A 87 3.79 -10.29 11.62
N PHE A 88 3.49 -9.83 10.41
CA PHE A 88 3.54 -10.64 9.20
C PHE A 88 4.86 -10.46 8.43
N ASP A 89 5.80 -11.39 8.54
CA ASP A 89 7.12 -11.32 7.91
C ASP A 89 7.32 -12.26 6.72
N ARG A 90 6.26 -12.97 6.29
CA ARG A 90 6.28 -13.96 5.21
C ARG A 90 5.96 -13.37 3.83
N SER A 91 6.36 -12.13 3.61
CA SER A 91 6.14 -11.41 2.35
C SER A 91 7.35 -11.46 1.42
N GLU A 92 7.13 -11.78 0.15
CA GLU A 92 8.05 -11.57 -0.96
C GLU A 92 7.61 -10.39 -1.83
N PHE A 93 8.51 -9.86 -2.65
CA PHE A 93 8.24 -8.70 -3.50
C PHE A 93 8.54 -9.01 -4.96
N GLU A 94 7.65 -8.58 -5.84
CA GLU A 94 7.85 -8.63 -7.28
C GLU A 94 8.12 -7.23 -7.84
N GLU A 95 8.98 -7.15 -8.84
CA GLU A 95 9.27 -5.89 -9.55
C GLU A 95 8.47 -5.77 -10.86
N THR A 96 7.77 -6.85 -11.23
CA THR A 96 7.02 -6.93 -12.47
C THR A 96 5.87 -5.93 -12.47
N LYS A 97 5.89 -5.00 -13.44
CA LYS A 97 4.82 -4.02 -13.62
C LYS A 97 3.56 -4.68 -14.15
N LEU A 98 2.45 -4.50 -13.44
CA LEU A 98 1.14 -4.98 -13.84
C LEU A 98 0.49 -4.01 -14.84
N SER A 99 -0.05 -4.55 -15.93
CA SER A 99 -0.90 -3.78 -16.85
C SER A 99 -2.37 -4.04 -16.50
N LEU A 100 -2.91 -3.21 -15.59
CA LEU A 100 -4.30 -3.32 -15.15
C LEU A 100 -5.19 -2.30 -15.88
N PRO A 101 -6.50 -2.60 -16.06
CA PRO A 101 -7.46 -1.64 -16.59
C PRO A 101 -7.41 -0.27 -15.87
N ALA A 102 -7.17 0.80 -16.64
CA ALA A 102 -6.88 2.14 -16.11
C ALA A 102 -8.13 2.95 -15.68
N LYS A 103 -9.34 2.48 -15.95
CA LYS A 103 -10.58 3.21 -15.61
C LYS A 103 -10.93 3.01 -14.14
N SER A 104 -11.16 4.07 -13.38
CA SER A 104 -11.48 4.00 -11.94
C SER A 104 -12.62 3.02 -11.62
N GLU A 105 -13.67 3.00 -12.44
CA GLU A 105 -14.88 2.19 -12.21
C GLU A 105 -14.68 0.68 -12.48
N ALA A 106 -13.58 0.30 -13.13
CA ALA A 106 -13.29 -1.07 -13.55
C ALA A 106 -12.70 -1.95 -12.42
N VAL A 107 -13.23 -1.81 -11.19
CA VAL A 107 -12.70 -2.50 -9.98
C VAL A 107 -12.68 -4.02 -10.18
N ALA A 108 -13.82 -4.61 -10.55
CA ALA A 108 -13.94 -6.05 -10.77
C ALA A 108 -13.09 -6.55 -11.95
N GLU A 109 -12.97 -5.75 -13.02
CA GLU A 109 -12.13 -6.08 -14.18
C GLU A 109 -10.65 -6.08 -13.79
N ARG A 110 -10.21 -5.16 -12.91
CA ARG A 110 -8.84 -5.16 -12.39
C ARG A 110 -8.54 -6.39 -11.55
N ALA A 111 -9.44 -6.76 -10.65
CA ALA A 111 -9.28 -7.96 -9.83
C ALA A 111 -9.18 -9.22 -10.71
N ALA A 112 -10.03 -9.33 -11.74
CA ALA A 112 -9.98 -10.42 -12.71
C ALA A 112 -8.67 -10.42 -13.51
N ALA A 113 -8.24 -9.26 -14.03
CA ALA A 113 -6.99 -9.14 -14.79
C ALA A 113 -5.76 -9.49 -13.94
N PHE A 114 -5.76 -9.13 -12.66
CA PHE A 114 -4.71 -9.52 -11.74
C PHE A 114 -4.71 -11.02 -11.47
N GLY A 115 -5.89 -11.63 -11.28
CA GLY A 115 -6.03 -13.07 -11.15
C GLY A 115 -5.52 -13.83 -12.39
N ASP A 116 -5.87 -13.39 -13.59
CA ASP A 116 -5.37 -13.98 -14.83
C ASP A 116 -3.84 -13.82 -14.95
N PHE A 117 -3.30 -12.65 -14.61
CA PHE A 117 -1.85 -12.43 -14.57
C PHE A 117 -1.15 -13.40 -13.59
N VAL A 118 -1.69 -13.57 -12.38
CA VAL A 118 -1.09 -14.46 -11.37
C VAL A 118 -1.17 -15.91 -11.79
N ARG A 119 -2.26 -16.33 -12.45
CA ARG A 119 -2.40 -17.70 -12.98
C ARG A 119 -1.34 -18.04 -14.02
N ASP A 120 -0.96 -17.05 -14.83
CA ASP A 120 0.10 -17.18 -15.82
C ASP A 120 1.51 -17.00 -15.21
N SER A 121 1.59 -16.54 -13.97
CA SER A 121 2.83 -16.42 -13.20
C SER A 121 3.13 -17.70 -12.41
N GLU A 122 4.40 -18.11 -12.35
CA GLU A 122 4.82 -19.19 -11.45
C GLU A 122 4.97 -18.66 -10.01
N LEU A 123 3.83 -18.41 -9.34
CA LEU A 123 3.82 -17.86 -8.00
C LEU A 123 4.45 -18.83 -6.98
N LYS A 124 5.53 -18.39 -6.32
CA LYS A 124 6.23 -19.19 -5.30
C LYS A 124 5.50 -19.18 -3.95
N THR A 125 4.86 -18.07 -3.62
CA THR A 125 4.09 -17.87 -2.41
C THR A 125 2.66 -18.40 -2.54
N ASP A 126 1.92 -18.48 -1.44
CA ASP A 126 0.55 -19.03 -1.42
C ASP A 126 -0.47 -18.04 -2.01
N TYR A 127 -0.20 -16.74 -1.84
CA TYR A 127 -1.07 -15.66 -2.26
C TYR A 127 -0.28 -14.52 -2.91
N ALA A 128 -0.97 -13.73 -3.73
CA ALA A 128 -0.45 -12.51 -4.33
C ALA A 128 -1.35 -11.32 -4.01
N LEU A 129 -0.76 -10.18 -3.63
CA LEU A 129 -1.43 -8.91 -3.33
C LEU A 129 -1.06 -7.86 -4.37
N CYS A 130 -2.05 -7.16 -4.91
CA CYS A 130 -1.86 -5.90 -5.60
C CYS A 130 -2.73 -4.80 -4.98
N ALA A 131 -2.25 -3.56 -5.12
CA ALA A 131 -2.97 -2.38 -4.70
C ALA A 131 -3.09 -1.37 -5.84
N THR A 132 -4.20 -0.65 -5.86
CA THR A 132 -4.47 0.45 -6.79
C THR A 132 -4.94 1.66 -6.02
N PHE A 133 -4.25 2.79 -6.19
CA PHE A 133 -4.67 4.07 -5.66
C PHE A 133 -5.34 4.90 -6.77
N THR A 134 -6.48 5.50 -6.47
CA THR A 134 -7.13 6.47 -7.35
C THR A 134 -6.91 7.86 -6.79
N LEU A 135 -6.24 8.72 -7.56
CA LEU A 135 -5.97 10.11 -7.21
C LEU A 135 -6.69 11.03 -8.19
N HIS A 136 -7.48 11.97 -7.68
CA HIS A 136 -8.06 13.05 -8.47
C HIS A 136 -7.16 14.28 -8.36
N LEU A 137 -6.74 14.85 -9.48
CA LEU A 137 -5.71 15.91 -9.50
C LEU A 137 -6.07 17.14 -8.65
N GLU A 138 -7.36 17.45 -8.53
CA GLU A 138 -7.84 18.60 -7.74
C GLU A 138 -8.42 18.22 -6.37
N LYS A 139 -8.70 16.94 -6.12
CA LYS A 139 -9.43 16.48 -4.92
C LYS A 139 -8.60 15.52 -4.05
N GLY A 140 -7.39 15.18 -4.46
CA GLY A 140 -6.51 14.26 -3.75
C GLY A 140 -6.94 12.79 -3.93
N PHE A 141 -6.53 11.94 -3.00
CA PHE A 141 -6.85 10.50 -3.03
C PHE A 141 -8.36 10.30 -2.90
N GLN A 142 -8.91 9.49 -3.81
CA GLN A 142 -10.34 9.19 -3.87
C GLN A 142 -10.65 7.75 -3.48
N ASN A 143 -9.69 6.85 -3.65
CA ASN A 143 -9.89 5.43 -3.39
C ASN A 143 -8.55 4.70 -3.19
N VAL A 144 -8.55 3.78 -2.24
CA VAL A 144 -7.54 2.74 -2.04
C VAL A 144 -8.21 1.39 -2.27
N HIS A 145 -7.69 0.62 -3.21
CA HIS A 145 -8.20 -0.69 -3.56
C HIS A 145 -7.11 -1.75 -3.40
N GLY A 146 -7.42 -2.85 -2.74
CA GLY A 146 -6.54 -4.00 -2.58
C GLY A 146 -7.20 -5.28 -3.07
N VAL A 147 -6.42 -6.18 -3.66
CA VAL A 147 -6.87 -7.51 -4.10
C VAL A 147 -5.85 -8.55 -3.71
N ILE A 148 -6.30 -9.62 -3.06
CA ILE A 148 -5.52 -10.84 -2.83
C ILE A 148 -6.09 -11.96 -3.70
N VAL A 149 -5.20 -12.62 -4.43
CA VAL A 149 -5.51 -13.81 -5.21
C VAL A 149 -4.68 -15.00 -4.74
N ASP A 150 -5.22 -16.21 -4.88
CA ASP A 150 -4.45 -17.45 -4.66
C ASP A 150 -3.56 -17.80 -5.88
N ARG A 151 -2.74 -18.85 -5.74
CA ARG A 151 -1.91 -19.39 -6.84
C ARG A 151 -2.68 -19.74 -8.13
N MET A 152 -3.99 -19.97 -8.06
CA MET A 152 -4.82 -20.27 -9.23
C MET A 152 -5.39 -19.02 -9.88
N GLY A 153 -5.08 -17.84 -9.33
CA GLY A 153 -5.62 -16.56 -9.77
C GLY A 153 -7.05 -16.34 -9.30
N THR A 154 -7.53 -17.08 -8.28
CA THR A 154 -8.85 -16.87 -7.69
C THR A 154 -8.78 -15.72 -6.70
N VAL A 155 -9.66 -14.73 -6.85
CA VAL A 155 -9.79 -13.64 -5.86
C VAL A 155 -10.32 -14.21 -4.55
N VAL A 156 -9.49 -14.17 -3.51
CA VAL A 156 -9.84 -14.64 -2.15
C VAL A 156 -10.18 -13.48 -1.21
N TRP A 157 -9.72 -12.28 -1.55
CA TRP A 157 -10.10 -11.05 -0.87
C TRP A 157 -9.99 -9.87 -1.83
N GLN A 158 -10.93 -8.95 -1.73
CA GLN A 158 -10.86 -7.65 -2.39
C GLN A 158 -11.56 -6.63 -1.52
N GLU A 159 -11.00 -5.44 -1.44
CA GLU A 159 -11.64 -4.33 -0.76
C GLU A 159 -11.29 -3.02 -1.44
N SER A 160 -12.27 -2.11 -1.44
CA SER A 160 -12.11 -0.75 -1.93
C SER A 160 -12.63 0.17 -0.84
N GLN A 161 -11.80 1.14 -0.44
CA GLN A 161 -12.16 2.16 0.51
C GLN A 161 -11.91 3.53 -0.11
N GLY A 162 -12.92 4.39 -0.17
CA GLY A 162 -12.83 5.68 -0.83
C GLY A 162 -13.94 6.64 -0.42
N VAL A 163 -14.08 7.72 -1.19
CA VAL A 163 -15.08 8.76 -0.94
C VAL A 163 -16.48 8.15 -0.83
N GLY A 164 -17.17 8.45 0.26
CA GLY A 164 -18.48 7.89 0.61
C GLY A 164 -18.42 6.76 1.65
N ASP A 165 -17.24 6.26 1.98
CA ASP A 165 -17.04 5.40 3.14
C ASP A 165 -16.83 6.26 4.40
N PRO A 166 -17.61 6.10 5.48
CA PRO A 166 -17.53 6.99 6.64
C PRO A 166 -16.13 7.12 7.25
N ALA A 167 -15.38 6.00 7.31
CA ALA A 167 -14.02 6.00 7.83
C ALA A 167 -13.01 6.69 6.89
N PHE A 168 -13.26 6.70 5.58
CA PHE A 168 -12.42 7.42 4.61
C PHE A 168 -12.76 8.91 4.58
N ASP A 169 -14.03 9.26 4.71
CA ASP A 169 -14.48 10.66 4.70
C ASP A 169 -14.08 11.42 5.98
N GLU A 170 -13.94 10.71 7.11
CA GLU A 170 -13.48 11.30 8.38
C GLU A 170 -11.96 11.60 8.38
N ASP A 171 -11.16 10.68 7.85
CA ASP A 171 -9.69 10.81 7.77
C ASP A 171 -9.16 10.33 6.41
N PRO A 172 -9.36 11.13 5.34
CA PRO A 172 -8.90 10.74 4.01
C PRO A 172 -7.37 10.79 3.94
N PRO A 173 -6.72 9.80 3.30
CA PRO A 173 -5.27 9.79 3.16
C PRO A 173 -4.81 11.00 2.32
N GLY A 174 -3.91 11.81 2.89
CA GLY A 174 -3.29 12.95 2.21
C GLY A 174 -2.02 12.58 1.44
N THR A 175 -1.48 11.37 1.65
CA THR A 175 -0.20 10.91 1.09
C THR A 175 -0.26 9.44 0.64
N GLU A 176 0.73 9.02 -0.15
CA GLU A 176 0.93 7.62 -0.54
C GLU A 176 1.15 6.73 0.69
N LEU A 177 1.92 7.20 1.69
CA LEU A 177 2.17 6.45 2.91
C LEU A 177 0.88 6.21 3.70
N GLN A 178 0.06 7.24 3.90
CA GLN A 178 -1.24 7.09 4.58
C GLN A 178 -2.18 6.14 3.82
N SER A 179 -2.09 6.12 2.48
CA SER A 179 -2.84 5.16 1.66
C SER A 179 -2.37 3.70 1.89
N LEU A 180 -1.06 3.50 2.07
CA LEU A 180 -0.49 2.18 2.42
C LEU A 180 -0.84 1.77 3.86
N GLU A 181 -0.81 2.70 4.80
CA GLU A 181 -1.24 2.48 6.19
C GLU A 181 -2.72 2.07 6.26
N LEU A 182 -3.58 2.77 5.50
CA LEU A 182 -4.99 2.42 5.38
C LEU A 182 -5.17 1.00 4.86
N LEU A 183 -4.48 0.65 3.76
CA LEU A 183 -4.53 -0.70 3.21
C LEU A 183 -4.03 -1.76 4.21
N CYS A 184 -2.93 -1.49 4.91
CA CYS A 184 -2.39 -2.40 5.93
C CYS A 184 -3.42 -2.66 7.03
N ALA A 185 -4.08 -1.63 7.53
CA ALA A 185 -5.14 -1.76 8.54
C ALA A 185 -6.33 -2.61 8.05
N ARG A 186 -6.67 -2.54 6.75
CA ARG A 186 -7.72 -3.39 6.15
C ARG A 186 -7.29 -4.85 6.00
N LEU A 187 -5.99 -5.10 5.88
CA LEU A 187 -5.43 -6.45 5.76
C LEU A 187 -5.34 -7.18 7.10
N THR A 188 -5.38 -6.47 8.23
CA THR A 188 -5.26 -7.06 9.57
C THR A 188 -6.24 -8.21 9.81
N ILE A 189 -7.54 -8.00 9.57
CA ILE A 189 -8.59 -9.01 9.79
C ILE A 189 -8.50 -10.18 8.79
N PRO A 190 -8.48 -9.98 7.46
CA PRO A 190 -8.43 -11.10 6.52
C PRO A 190 -7.14 -11.92 6.62
N MET A 191 -6.05 -11.36 7.15
CA MET A 191 -4.81 -12.09 7.43
C MET A 191 -4.70 -12.58 8.88
N ALA A 192 -5.76 -12.42 9.69
CA ALA A 192 -5.81 -12.82 11.11
C ALA A 192 -4.63 -12.27 11.96
N LEU A 193 -4.15 -11.07 11.64
CA LEU A 193 -3.03 -10.43 12.34
C LEU A 193 -3.43 -9.87 13.71
N ASP A 194 -4.72 -9.57 13.88
CA ASP A 194 -5.31 -9.17 15.15
C ASP A 194 -5.37 -10.33 16.17
N GLU A 195 -5.48 -11.57 15.69
CA GLU A 195 -5.53 -12.78 16.51
C GLU A 195 -4.15 -13.31 16.93
N MET A 196 -3.07 -12.78 16.33
CA MET A 196 -1.70 -13.18 16.65
C MET A 196 -1.30 -12.75 18.07
N SER A 197 -0.66 -13.67 18.81
CA SER A 197 -0.11 -13.34 20.12
C SER A 197 1.17 -12.48 20.02
N ASP A 198 1.51 -11.76 21.10
CA ASP A 198 2.72 -10.94 21.16
C ASP A 198 4.02 -11.73 20.90
N ALA A 199 4.02 -13.05 21.17
CA ALA A 199 5.14 -13.94 20.91
C ALA A 199 5.27 -14.33 19.43
N GLU A 200 4.16 -14.30 18.68
CA GLU A 200 4.10 -14.62 17.25
C GLU A 200 4.34 -13.38 16.37
N ARG A 201 4.18 -12.18 16.93
CA ARG A 201 4.42 -10.91 16.23
C ARG A 201 5.91 -10.60 16.16
N THR A 202 6.51 -10.82 14.99
CA THR A 202 7.90 -10.45 14.69
C THR A 202 8.16 -8.93 14.65
N GLY A 203 7.10 -8.10 14.73
CA GLY A 203 7.14 -6.63 14.68
C GLY A 203 6.84 -5.90 15.98
N ALA A 204 6.61 -6.59 17.11
CA ALA A 204 6.11 -5.99 18.35
C ALA A 204 6.95 -4.80 18.86
N GLU A 205 8.28 -4.90 18.80
CA GLU A 205 9.17 -3.79 19.18
C GLU A 205 9.09 -2.60 18.23
N SER A 206 8.94 -2.85 16.91
CA SER A 206 8.85 -1.79 15.90
C SER A 206 7.52 -1.04 15.99
N ARG A 207 6.42 -1.77 16.21
CA ARG A 207 5.11 -1.19 16.49
C ARG A 207 5.12 -0.37 17.78
N ALA A 208 5.68 -0.90 18.86
CA ALA A 208 5.80 -0.16 20.12
C ALA A 208 6.62 1.13 19.96
N LEU A 209 7.73 1.08 19.21
CA LEU A 209 8.53 2.27 18.88
C LEU A 209 7.74 3.29 18.06
N ARG A 210 6.90 2.85 17.12
CA ARG A 210 6.05 3.74 16.34
C ARG A 210 4.93 4.35 17.18
N GLU A 211 4.26 3.57 18.02
CA GLU A 211 3.26 4.08 18.97
C GLU A 211 3.89 5.08 19.95
N LEU A 212 5.13 4.84 20.39
CA LEU A 212 5.90 5.81 21.19
C LEU A 212 6.23 7.10 20.42
N ARG A 213 6.52 7.00 19.11
CA ARG A 213 6.81 8.15 18.22
C ARG A 213 5.55 8.88 17.75
N ALA A 214 4.42 8.19 17.66
CA ALA A 214 3.12 8.73 17.29
C ALA A 214 2.43 9.45 18.44
N LYS A 215 2.94 9.31 19.68
CA LYS A 215 2.58 10.22 20.77
C LYS A 215 2.93 11.64 20.37
N GLU A 216 2.07 12.57 20.80
CA GLU A 216 2.19 14.00 20.49
C GLU A 216 3.64 14.49 20.62
N PRO A 217 4.08 15.42 19.76
CA PRO A 217 5.38 16.05 19.90
C PRO A 217 5.57 16.53 21.33
N PRO A 218 6.81 16.49 21.87
CA PRO A 218 7.06 16.77 23.27
C PRO A 218 6.33 18.03 23.73
N ALA A 219 5.61 17.93 24.85
CA ALA A 219 4.86 19.09 25.36
C ALA A 219 5.80 20.29 25.53
N ARG A 220 5.27 21.52 25.46
CA ARG A 220 6.09 22.73 25.61
C ARG A 220 6.93 22.78 26.90
N ALA A 221 6.44 22.12 27.96
CA ALA A 221 7.17 21.95 29.21
C ALA A 221 8.39 21.00 29.08
N GLU A 222 8.32 20.02 28.19
CA GLU A 222 9.44 19.12 27.86
C GLU A 222 10.56 19.89 27.15
N PHE A 223 10.23 20.77 26.20
CA PHE A 223 11.21 21.68 25.57
C PHE A 223 11.88 22.62 26.59
N ALA A 224 11.12 23.16 27.55
CA ALA A 224 11.67 23.98 28.63
C ALA A 224 12.61 23.16 29.53
N ALA A 225 12.21 21.94 29.90
CA ALA A 225 13.03 21.03 30.67
C ALA A 225 14.30 20.58 29.93
N MET A 226 14.25 20.44 28.59
CA MET A 226 15.44 20.19 27.76
C MET A 226 16.44 21.35 27.83
N ALA A 227 15.96 22.60 27.80
CA ALA A 227 16.83 23.77 27.95
C ALA A 227 17.48 23.83 29.34
N GLU A 228 16.73 23.50 30.41
CA GLU A 228 17.28 23.40 31.77
C GLU A 228 18.30 22.27 31.91
N ARG A 229 18.04 21.10 31.31
CA ARG A 229 18.99 19.98 31.25
C ARG A 229 20.25 20.35 30.48
N LEU A 230 20.12 21.08 29.37
CA LEU A 230 21.27 21.57 28.60
C LEU A 230 22.10 22.57 29.40
N ALA A 231 21.46 23.51 30.12
CA ALA A 231 22.17 24.44 31.01
C ALA A 231 22.89 23.70 32.14
N ALA A 232 22.22 22.75 32.81
CA ALA A 232 22.83 21.93 33.85
C ALA A 232 23.98 21.05 33.32
N MET A 233 23.88 20.58 32.08
CA MET A 233 24.95 19.83 31.40
C MET A 233 26.14 20.74 31.07
N LYS A 234 25.91 21.99 30.67
CA LYS A 234 26.96 23.00 30.43
C LYS A 234 27.65 23.43 31.73
N ASP A 235 26.89 23.56 32.83
CA ASP A 235 27.41 23.95 34.14
C ASP A 235 28.20 22.83 34.84
N ALA A 236 27.93 21.57 34.49
CA ALA A 236 28.74 20.44 34.89
C ALA A 236 30.04 20.44 34.06
N GLU A 237 31.14 20.96 34.60
CA GLU A 237 32.49 21.10 33.98
C GLU A 237 33.11 19.82 33.35
N ALA A 238 32.41 18.68 33.34
CA ALA A 238 32.79 17.51 32.56
C ALA A 238 32.22 17.64 31.14
N ALA A 239 33.07 18.00 30.16
CA ALA A 239 32.71 18.01 28.75
C ALA A 239 32.05 16.66 28.38
N PRO A 240 30.72 16.63 28.12
CA PRO A 240 30.07 15.39 27.75
C PRO A 240 30.39 15.12 26.28
N ASP A 241 31.10 14.02 26.02
CA ASP A 241 31.31 13.53 24.66
C ASP A 241 29.98 13.00 24.10
N VAL A 242 29.34 13.77 23.22
CA VAL A 242 28.13 13.34 22.52
C VAL A 242 28.53 12.59 21.25
N LEU A 243 28.23 11.29 21.22
CA LEU A 243 28.40 10.46 20.03
C LEU A 243 27.17 10.60 19.12
N VAL A 244 27.34 11.23 17.95
CA VAL A 244 26.29 11.37 16.93
C VAL A 244 26.46 10.25 15.89
N PHE A 245 25.44 9.41 15.75
CA PHE A 245 25.43 8.36 14.74
C PHE A 245 24.68 8.81 13.48
N PRO A 246 25.16 8.44 12.28
CA PRO A 246 24.47 8.74 11.04
C PRO A 246 23.15 7.99 10.93
N ALA A 247 22.14 8.67 10.39
CA ALA A 247 20.86 8.06 10.10
C ALA A 247 21.02 7.00 9.01
N ARG A 248 20.33 5.87 9.15
CA ARG A 248 20.20 4.88 8.07
C ARG A 248 18.95 5.19 7.26
N VAL A 249 19.14 5.34 5.95
CA VAL A 249 18.06 5.61 5.00
C VAL A 249 18.03 4.41 4.04
N GLY A 250 16.88 3.75 3.87
CA GLY A 250 16.76 2.63 2.93
C GLY A 250 17.61 1.39 3.27
N GLY A 251 17.86 1.13 4.56
CA GLY A 251 18.54 -0.09 5.03
C GLY A 251 20.08 0.02 5.03
N ASP A 252 20.69 -0.05 3.85
CA ASP A 252 22.16 -0.12 3.71
C ASP A 252 22.82 1.24 3.54
N HIS A 253 22.07 2.28 3.18
CA HIS A 253 22.61 3.61 3.00
C HIS A 253 22.68 4.35 4.35
N THR A 254 23.87 4.84 4.66
CA THR A 254 24.15 5.60 5.88
C THR A 254 24.39 7.05 5.48
N ASP A 255 23.50 7.95 5.92
CA ASP A 255 23.62 9.38 5.68
C ASP A 255 24.59 10.01 6.68
N THR A 256 25.87 9.96 6.33
CA THR A 256 26.95 10.57 7.12
C THR A 256 26.90 12.09 7.15
N GLU A 257 26.30 12.71 6.13
CA GLU A 257 26.19 14.17 6.03
C GLU A 257 25.22 14.70 7.08
N SER A 258 24.09 14.01 7.31
CA SER A 258 23.14 14.33 8.38
C SER A 258 23.79 14.30 9.77
N ALA A 259 24.58 13.27 10.10
CA ALA A 259 25.28 13.21 11.39
C ALA A 259 26.35 14.31 11.54
N THR A 260 27.06 14.63 10.46
CA THR A 260 28.07 15.69 10.46
C THR A 260 27.41 17.05 10.67
N ASN A 261 26.31 17.33 9.96
CA ASN A 261 25.54 18.56 10.12
C ASN A 261 24.94 18.67 11.52
N LEU A 262 24.39 17.58 12.07
CA LEU A 262 23.85 17.57 13.42
C LEU A 262 24.95 17.77 14.48
N SER A 263 26.11 17.14 14.29
CA SER A 263 27.27 17.37 15.17
C SER A 263 27.71 18.84 15.13
N ALA A 264 27.75 19.46 13.95
CA ALA A 264 28.08 20.88 13.82
C ALA A 264 27.04 21.76 14.53
N LEU A 265 25.75 21.51 14.34
CA LEU A 265 24.67 22.25 15.01
C LEU A 265 24.73 22.11 16.54
N LEU A 266 25.08 20.94 17.06
CA LEU A 266 25.24 20.71 18.50
C LEU A 266 26.46 21.45 19.06
N SER A 267 27.54 21.58 18.28
CA SER A 267 28.71 22.39 18.64
C SER A 267 28.47 23.89 18.49
N GLU A 268 27.58 24.31 17.57
CA GLU A 268 27.21 25.72 17.38
C GLU A 268 26.13 26.21 18.36
N ALA A 269 25.41 25.29 19.01
CA ALA A 269 24.45 25.60 20.07
C ALA A 269 25.11 26.04 21.40
N ASP A 270 26.38 26.42 21.35
CA ASP A 270 27.16 27.02 22.43
C ASP A 270 26.64 28.40 22.87
#